data_AF-A0A1V2H5H3-F1
#
_entry.id   AF-A0A1V2H5H3-F1
#
_cell.length_a   1.000
_cell.length_b   1.000
_cell.length_c   1.000
_cell.angle_alpha   90.00
_cell.angle_beta   90.00
_cell.angle_gamma   90.00
#
_symmetry.space_group_name_H-M   'P 1'
#
loop_
_entity.id
_entity.type
_entity.pdbx_description
1 polymer ?
#
loop_
_entity_poly.entity_id
_entity_poly.type
_entity_poly.pdbx_seq_one_letter_code
_entity_poly.pdbx_strand_id
1 'polypeptide(L)' 'MSDPRVPLRLADPAEIAGQISFALRYDERGRSRPIAPGRPLGEFTADRTAEAVLRMLERGGYVIMKTPQAA' A
#
# COMPACT_ATOMS: atom_id res chain seq x y z
N MET A 1 16.18 2.47 -11.55
CA MET A 1 16.16 1.68 -12.81
C MET A 1 16.06 0.22 -12.42
N SER A 2 14.91 -0.42 -12.63
CA SER A 2 14.75 -1.85 -12.37
C SER A 2 15.69 -2.65 -13.27
N ASP A 3 16.44 -3.59 -12.70
CA ASP A 3 17.23 -4.56 -13.46
C ASP A 3 16.26 -5.39 -14.34
N PRO A 4 16.42 -5.42 -15.67
CA PRO A 4 15.51 -6.11 -16.59
C PRO A 4 15.41 -7.63 -16.38
N ARG A 5 16.19 -8.21 -15.46
CA ARG A 5 16.22 -9.66 -15.18
C ARG A 5 15.36 -10.12 -14.01
N VAL A 6 14.77 -9.21 -13.24
CA VAL A 6 13.97 -9.59 -12.06
C VAL A 6 12.56 -9.99 -12.52
N PRO A 7 12.14 -11.27 -12.37
CA PRO A 7 10.84 -11.71 -12.84
C PRO A 7 9.73 -11.06 -12.01
N LEU A 8 9.02 -10.10 -12.59
CA LEU A 8 7.91 -9.43 -11.93
C LEU A 8 6.71 -10.37 -11.81
N ARG A 9 6.03 -10.33 -10.67
CA ARG A 9 4.73 -10.99 -10.49
C ARG A 9 3.62 -9.97 -10.31
N LEU A 10 2.40 -10.36 -10.65
CA LEU A 10 1.23 -9.58 -10.27
C LEU A 10 1.19 -9.47 -8.74
N ALA A 11 0.94 -8.26 -8.23
CA ALA A 11 0.74 -8.04 -6.82
C ALA A 11 -0.68 -8.47 -6.42
N ASP A 12 -0.81 -9.10 -5.25
CA ASP A 12 -2.11 -9.46 -4.70
C ASP A 12 -2.83 -8.17 -4.24
N PRO A 13 -4.08 -7.93 -4.65
CA PRO A 13 -4.87 -6.79 -4.18
C PRO A 13 -4.91 -6.66 -2.65
N ALA A 14 -5.03 -7.77 -1.90
CA ALA A 14 -5.04 -7.74 -0.44
C ALA A 14 -3.69 -7.29 0.14
N GLU A 15 -2.60 -7.72 -0.49
CA GLU A 15 -1.24 -7.30 -0.13
C GLU A 15 -1.06 -5.79 -0.37
N ILE A 16 -1.52 -5.28 -1.51
CA ILE A 16 -1.47 -3.84 -1.83
C ILE A 16 -2.28 -3.03 -0.83
N ALA A 17 -3.51 -3.45 -0.54
CA ALA A 17 -4.37 -2.76 0.43
C ALA A 17 -3.73 -2.70 1.82
N GLY A 18 -3.10 -3.79 2.26
CA GLY A 18 -2.33 -3.82 3.51
C GLY A 18 -1.17 -2.82 3.52
N GLN A 19 -0.40 -2.73 2.43
CA GLN A 19 0.70 -1.77 2.31
C GLN A 19 0.22 -0.31 2.32
N ILE A 20 -0.89 -0.01 1.64
CA ILE A 20 -1.48 1.33 1.64
C ILE A 20 -2.01 1.68 3.05
N SER A 21 -2.75 0.77 3.69
CA SER A 21 -3.24 0.96 5.08
C SER A 21 -2.08 1.24 6.04
N PHE A 22 -0.98 0.49 5.91
CA PHE A 22 0.22 0.72 6.70
C PHE A 22 0.81 2.10 6.44
N ALA A 23 1.00 2.49 5.18
CA ALA A 23 1.57 3.79 4.81
C ALA A 23 0.69 4.99 5.23
N LEU A 24 -0.63 4.79 5.33
CA LEU A 24 -1.54 5.80 5.87
C LEU A 24 -1.38 5.98 7.38
N ARG A 25 -1.04 4.90 8.10
CA ARG A 25 -0.88 4.89 9.55
C ARG A 25 0.53 5.19 10.02
N TYR A 26 1.55 4.91 9.22
CA TYR A 26 2.95 4.93 9.67
C TYR A 26 3.89 5.62 8.68
N ASP A 27 4.94 6.26 9.20
CA ASP A 27 6.07 6.75 8.42
C ASP A 27 7.04 5.61 8.04
N GLU A 28 8.05 5.93 7.25
CA GLU A 28 9.07 4.96 6.79
C GLU A 28 9.90 4.36 7.94
N ARG A 29 9.85 4.97 9.13
CA ARG A 29 10.49 4.50 10.36
C ARG A 29 9.53 3.70 11.24
N GLY A 30 8.31 3.43 10.76
CA GLY A 30 7.26 2.73 11.50
C GLY A 30 6.58 3.57 12.58
N ARG A 31 6.77 4.89 12.62
CA ARG A 31 6.12 5.76 13.61
C ARG A 31 4.75 6.16 13.13
N SER A 32 3.78 6.21 14.05
CA SER A 32 2.42 6.59 13.69
C SER A 32 2.36 7.99 13.08
N ARG A 33 1.61 8.13 11.97
CA ARG A 33 1.28 9.39 11.33
C ARG A 33 0.03 9.98 11.99
N PRO A 34 0.15 11.09 12.73
CA PRO A 34 -1.01 11.78 13.27
C PRO A 34 -1.77 12.52 12.16
N ILE A 35 -3.11 12.45 12.17
CA ILE A 35 -3.97 13.30 11.33
C ILE A 35 -4.08 14.71 11.94
N ALA A 36 -4.00 14.78 13.27
CA ALA A 36 -3.94 15.99 14.07
C ALA A 36 -3.05 15.74 15.30
N PRO A 37 -2.55 16.76 16.00
CA PRO A 37 -1.73 16.58 17.20
C PRO A 37 -2.37 15.58 18.18
N GLY A 38 -1.67 14.48 18.47
CA GLY A 38 -2.15 13.41 19.37
C GLY A 38 -3.23 12.47 18.82
N ARG A 39 -3.67 12.63 17.56
CA ARG A 39 -4.73 11.80 16.96
C ARG A 39 -4.21 10.96 15.78
N PRO A 40 -3.89 9.67 16.00
CA PRO A 40 -3.50 8.77 14.92
C PRO A 40 -4.71 8.42 14.02
N LEU A 41 -4.45 8.03 12.78
CA LEU A 41 -5.46 7.42 11.91
C LEU A 41 -5.82 6.02 12.45
N GLY A 42 -7.11 5.79 12.68
CA GLY A 42 -7.61 4.48 13.08
C GLY A 42 -7.47 3.44 11.97
N GLU A 43 -7.14 2.21 12.35
CA GLU A 43 -6.93 1.06 11.44
C GLU A 43 -8.11 0.83 10.48
N PHE A 44 -9.33 0.79 11.01
CA PHE A 44 -10.53 0.63 10.18
C PHE A 44 -10.64 1.68 9.07
N THR A 45 -10.37 2.95 9.38
CA THR A 45 -10.43 4.04 8.40
C THR A 45 -9.30 3.91 7.37
N ALA A 46 -8.11 3.49 7.80
CA ALA A 46 -6.98 3.23 6.91
C ALA A 46 -7.29 2.11 5.92
N ASP A 47 -7.85 0.99 6.41
CA ASP A 47 -8.22 -0.16 5.59
C ASP A 47 -9.31 0.20 4.56
N ARG A 48 -10.36 0.90 4.97
CA ARG A 48 -11.41 1.38 4.06
C ARG A 48 -10.88 2.32 2.99
N THR A 49 -9.94 3.20 3.37
CA THR A 49 -9.30 4.11 2.43
C THR A 49 -8.43 3.35 1.44
N ALA A 50 -7.65 2.37 1.91
CA ALA A 50 -6.83 1.51 1.08
C ALA A 50 -7.66 0.74 0.04
N GLU A 51 -8.77 0.13 0.46
CA GLU A 51 -9.70 -0.53 -0.46
C GLU A 51 -10.29 0.44 -1.51
N ALA A 52 -10.63 1.67 -1.09
CA ALA A 52 -11.19 2.66 -2.02
C ALA A 52 -10.17 3.08 -3.08
N VAL A 53 -8.91 3.29 -2.68
CA VAL A 53 -7.80 3.58 -3.60
C VAL A 53 -7.60 2.41 -4.57
N LEU A 54 -7.57 1.17 -4.07
CA LEU A 54 -7.40 -0.01 -4.91
C LEU A 54 -8.52 -0.13 -5.95
N ARG A 55 -9.79 0.01 -5.54
CA ARG A 55 -10.94 0.02 -6.47
C ARG A 55 -10.84 1.13 -7.52
N MET A 56 -10.31 2.30 -7.15
CA MET A 56 -10.10 3.40 -8.10
C MET A 56 -9.04 3.02 -9.15
N LEU A 57 -7.93 2.41 -8.72
CA LEU A 57 -6.87 1.96 -9.62
C LEU A 57 -7.35 0.87 -10.57
N GLU A 58 -8.10 -0.11 -10.06
CA GLU A 58 -8.71 -1.17 -10.88
C GLU A 58 -9.65 -0.59 -11.95
N ARG A 59 -10.51 0.36 -11.57
CA ARG A 59 -11.40 1.06 -12.52
C ARG A 59 -10.65 1.86 -13.57
N GLY A 60 -9.47 2.38 -13.22
CA GLY A 60 -8.58 3.08 -14.15
C GLY A 60 -7.77 2.15 -15.06
N GLY A 61 -7.89 0.82 -14.91
CA GLY A 61 -7.11 -0.15 -15.69
C GLY A 61 -5.65 -0.26 -15.27
N TYR A 62 -5.30 0.19 -14.06
CA TYR A 62 -3.94 0.08 -13.54
C TYR A 62 -3.63 -1.34 -13.09
N VAL A 63 -2.41 -1.79 -13.38
CA VAL A 63 -1.86 -3.08 -12.93
C VAL A 63 -0.62 -2.82 -12.08
N ILE A 64 -0.60 -3.35 -10.87
CA ILE A 64 0.56 -3.23 -9.97
C ILE A 64 1.34 -4.54 -10.02
N MET A 65 2.62 -4.42 -10.34
CA MET A 65 3.56 -5.53 -10.39
C MET A 65 4.51 -5.42 -9.20
N LYS A 66 4.84 -6.55 -8.59
CA LYS A 66 5.77 -6.65 -7.46
C LYS A 66 7.02 -7.42 -7.88
N THR A 67 8.19 -6.92 -7.47
CA THR A 67 9.44 -7.68 -7.55
C THR A 67 9.41 -8.84 -6.56
N PRO A 68 9.96 -10.01 -6.89
CA PRO A 68 10.17 -11.07 -5.91
C PRO A 68 10.94 -10.49 -4.73
N GLN A 69 10.53 -10.87 -3.53
CA GLN A 69 11.31 -10.53 -2.34
C GLN A 69 12.67 -11.20 -2.50
N ALA A 70 13.76 -10.42 -2.41
CA ALA A 70 15.09 -11.00 -2.36
C ALA A 70 15.11 -11.99 -1.18
N ALA A 71 15.44 -13.25 -1.49
CA ALA A 71 15.55 -14.32 -0.50
C ALA A 71 16.59 -13.98 0.56
#